data_AF-C4Z5W2-F1
#
_entry.id   AF-C4Z5W2-F1
#
_cell.length_a   1.000
_cell.length_b   1.000
_cell.length_c   1.000
_cell.angle_alpha   90.00
_cell.angle_beta   90.00
_cell.angle_gamma   90.00
#
_symmetry.space_group_name_H-M   'P 1'
#
loop_
_entity.id
_entity.type
_entity.pdbx_description
1 polymer ?
#
loop_
_entity_poly.entity_id
_entity_poly.type
_entity_poly.pdbx_seq_one_letter_code
_entity_poly.pdbx_strand_id
1 'polypeptide(L)' 'MSKFRREEDEADKWLREHDPYYTSSDRDKRKKLSNPYETPEQEKRRRETEIPLSNLNSYQRVQFKQVGGSYTERGEFDL' A
#
# COMPACT_ATOMS: atom_id res chain seq x y z
N MET A 1 35.30 -10.14 12.08
CA MET A 1 33.95 -9.71 11.64
C MET A 1 33.04 -10.92 11.66
N SER A 2 31.82 -10.80 12.21
CA SER A 2 30.64 -11.64 11.98
C SER A 2 29.96 -12.00 13.31
N LYS A 3 28.97 -11.21 13.71
CA LYS A 3 28.13 -11.51 14.88
C LYS A 3 26.63 -11.33 14.64
N PHE A 4 26.19 -11.24 13.39
CA PHE A 4 24.78 -10.94 13.06
C PHE A 4 24.35 -11.55 11.71
N ARG A 5 24.60 -12.84 11.47
CA ARG A 5 23.81 -13.55 10.46
C ARG A 5 22.65 -14.18 11.20
N ARG A 6 21.48 -13.53 11.15
CA ARG A 6 20.22 -14.14 11.56
C ARG A 6 20.07 -15.43 10.76
N GLU A 7 19.69 -16.51 11.42
CA GLU A 7 19.38 -17.77 10.75
C GLU A 7 18.09 -17.56 9.95
N GLU A 8 18.13 -17.77 8.63
CA GLU A 8 16.99 -17.58 7.75
C GLU A 8 15.95 -18.66 8.05
N ASP A 9 14.79 -18.24 8.56
CA ASP A 9 13.68 -19.15 8.81
C ASP A 9 12.97 -19.54 7.51
N GLU A 10 12.05 -20.50 7.59
CA GLU A 10 11.31 -20.97 6.40
C GLU A 10 10.49 -19.84 5.75
N ALA A 11 10.05 -18.85 6.51
CA ALA A 11 9.33 -17.70 5.96
C ALA A 11 10.27 -16.77 5.20
N ASP A 12 11.49 -16.53 5.70
CA ASP A 12 12.53 -15.77 5.01
C ASP A 12 12.88 -16.40 3.65
N LYS A 13 13.00 -17.75 3.61
CA LYS A 13 13.25 -18.50 2.37
C LYS A 13 12.08 -18.35 1.39
N TRP A 14 10.85 -18.52 1.86
CA TRP A 14 9.66 -18.39 1.03
C TRP A 14 9.54 -16.99 0.41
N LEU A 15 9.78 -15.94 1.20
CA LEU A 15 9.78 -14.56 0.69
C LEU A 15 10.85 -14.34 -0.37
N ARG A 16 12.04 -14.91 -0.22
CA ARG A 16 13.09 -14.79 -1.25
C ARG A 16 12.67 -15.40 -2.60
N GLU A 17 11.92 -16.49 -2.55
CA GLU A 17 11.48 -17.23 -3.75
C GLU A 17 10.20 -16.65 -4.37
N HIS A 18 9.31 -16.05 -3.57
CA HIS A 18 7.96 -15.68 -4.01
C HIS A 18 7.63 -14.19 -3.91
N ASP A 19 8.30 -13.40 -3.06
CA ASP A 19 8.02 -11.97 -2.93
C ASP A 19 8.49 -11.23 -4.20
N PRO A 20 7.61 -10.44 -4.85
CA PRO A 20 7.98 -9.59 -6.00
C PRO A 20 9.18 -8.66 -5.76
N TYR A 21 9.45 -8.30 -4.51
CA TYR A 21 10.64 -7.55 -4.11
C TYR A 21 11.94 -8.28 -4.44
N TYR A 22 12.00 -9.60 -4.20
CA TYR A 22 13.19 -10.42 -4.45
C TYR A 22 13.20 -11.06 -5.84
N THR A 23 12.03 -11.34 -6.42
CA THR A 23 11.91 -11.99 -7.74
C THR A 23 11.93 -11.02 -8.93
N SER A 24 11.56 -9.74 -8.73
CA SER A 24 11.64 -8.75 -9.81
C SER A 24 13.08 -8.55 -10.29
N SER A 25 13.27 -8.33 -11.59
CA SER A 25 14.57 -7.92 -12.14
C SER A 25 14.76 -6.40 -12.16
N ASP A 26 13.71 -5.65 -11.80
CA ASP A 26 13.74 -4.20 -11.80
C ASP A 26 14.82 -3.65 -10.86
N ARG A 27 15.59 -2.69 -11.37
CA ARG A 27 16.65 -2.00 -10.62
C ARG A 27 16.08 -1.12 -9.51
N ASP A 28 14.88 -0.60 -9.72
CA ASP A 28 14.18 0.24 -8.76
C ASP A 28 13.13 -0.56 -7.99
N LYS A 29 13.57 -1.21 -6.91
CA LYS A 29 12.70 -1.96 -6.00
C LYS A 29 11.63 -1.10 -5.31
N ARG A 30 11.66 0.23 -5.48
CA ARG A 30 10.63 1.16 -4.98
C ARG A 30 9.47 1.34 -5.95
N LYS A 31 9.62 1.02 -7.24
CA LYS A 31 8.51 0.97 -8.21
C LYS A 31 7.66 -0.29 -7.98
N LYS A 32 7.29 -0.54 -6.73
CA LYS A 32 6.57 -1.74 -6.32
C LYS A 32 5.23 -1.80 -7.03
N LEU A 33 4.86 -3.02 -7.41
CA LEU A 33 3.46 -3.39 -7.60
C LEU A 33 2.66 -2.83 -6.41
N SER A 34 1.65 -2.01 -6.71
CA SER A 34 0.83 -1.32 -5.70
C SER A 34 0.32 -2.30 -4.64
N ASN A 35 -0.14 -3.48 -5.07
CA ASN A 35 -0.70 -4.51 -4.21
C ASN A 35 -0.19 -5.90 -4.64
N PRO A 36 1.04 -6.30 -4.23
CA PRO A 36 1.70 -7.52 -4.71
C PRO A 36 1.03 -8.82 -4.29
N TYR A 37 0.17 -8.75 -3.26
CA TYR A 37 -0.46 -9.89 -2.61
C TYR A 37 -1.98 -9.92 -2.79
N GLU A 38 -2.54 -9.00 -3.60
CA GLU A 38 -3.96 -9.06 -3.92
C GLU A 38 -4.25 -10.17 -4.92
N THR A 39 -5.29 -10.95 -4.65
CA THR A 39 -5.84 -11.87 -5.63
C THR A 39 -6.55 -11.08 -6.74
N PRO A 40 -6.75 -11.66 -7.94
CA PRO A 40 -7.49 -11.01 -9.01
C PRO A 40 -8.91 -10.57 -8.62
N GLU A 41 -9.59 -11.33 -7.75
CA GLU A 41 -10.92 -10.97 -7.24
C GLU A 41 -10.88 -9.77 -6.29
N GLN A 42 -9.86 -9.70 -5.43
CA GLN A 42 -9.64 -8.56 -4.55
C GLN A 42 -9.33 -7.30 -5.35
N GLU A 43 -8.46 -7.41 -6.36
CA GLU A 43 -8.17 -6.28 -7.25
C GLU A 43 -9.43 -5.81 -8.00
N LYS A 44 -10.25 -6.75 -8.49
CA LYS A 44 -11.54 -6.41 -9.13
C LYS A 44 -12.45 -5.65 -8.16
N ARG A 45 -12.67 -6.19 -6.96
CA ARG A 45 -13.49 -5.53 -5.94
C ARG A 45 -12.95 -4.14 -5.61
N ARG A 46 -11.62 -4.02 -5.43
CA ARG A 46 -10.94 -2.76 -5.17
C ARG A 46 -11.23 -1.72 -6.25
N ARG A 47 -11.07 -2.08 -7.52
CA ARG A 47 -11.36 -1.21 -8.67
C ARG A 47 -12.83 -0.80 -8.76
N GLU A 48 -13.75 -1.65 -8.30
CA GLU A 48 -15.18 -1.38 -8.31
C GLU A 48 -15.63 -0.51 -7.12
N THR A 49 -14.99 -0.65 -5.95
CA THR A 49 -15.44 -0.01 -4.71
C THR A 49 -14.64 1.23 -4.33
N GLU A 50 -13.34 1.30 -4.66
CA GLU A 50 -12.49 2.41 -4.28
C GLU A 50 -12.68 3.61 -5.21
N ILE A 51 -12.89 4.78 -4.60
CA ILE A 51 -12.92 6.05 -5.31
C ILE A 51 -11.59 6.74 -5.02
N PRO A 52 -10.75 7.02 -6.05
CA PRO A 52 -9.53 7.79 -5.85
C PRO A 52 -9.83 9.13 -5.18
N LEU A 53 -8.98 9.58 -4.25
CA LEU A 53 -9.17 10.84 -3.54
C LEU A 53 -9.31 12.05 -4.49
N SER A 54 -8.61 12.01 -5.62
CA SER A 54 -8.72 13.00 -6.69
C SER A 54 -10.14 13.11 -7.26
N ASN A 55 -10.89 12.01 -7.26
CA ASN A 55 -12.20 11.88 -7.90
C ASN A 55 -13.37 11.97 -6.91
N LEU A 56 -13.10 12.28 -5.63
CA LEU A 56 -14.17 12.49 -4.65
C LEU A 56 -15.00 13.72 -5.00
N ASN A 57 -16.33 13.58 -4.93
CA ASN A 57 -17.26 14.70 -5.03
C ASN A 57 -17.28 15.54 -3.73
N SER A 58 -17.88 16.73 -3.76
CA SER A 58 -17.89 17.66 -2.61
C SER A 58 -18.45 17.02 -1.33
N TYR A 59 -19.56 16.28 -1.44
CA TYR A 59 -20.19 15.60 -0.32
C TYR A 59 -19.29 14.50 0.26
N GLN A 60 -18.71 13.66 -0.61
CA GLN A 60 -17.79 12.61 -0.21
C GLN A 60 -16.51 13.17 0.43
N ARG A 61 -16.02 14.33 -0.01
CA ARG A 61 -14.89 15.01 0.62
C ARG A 61 -15.22 15.46 2.04
N VAL A 62 -16.43 15.97 2.28
CA VAL A 62 -16.87 16.35 3.64
C VAL A 62 -16.98 15.12 4.55
N GLN A 63 -17.58 14.03 4.06
CA GLN A 63 -17.66 12.76 4.80
C GLN A 63 -16.27 12.18 5.11
N PHE A 64 -15.38 12.16 4.10
CA PHE A 64 -14.00 11.73 4.26
C PHE A 64 -13.25 12.59 5.29
N LYS A 65 -13.44 13.92 5.26
CA LYS A 65 -12.88 14.84 6.27
C LYS A 65 -13.39 14.55 7.68
N GLN A 66 -14.67 14.21 7.82
CA GLN A 66 -15.28 13.93 9.12
C GLN A 66 -14.78 12.62 9.74
N VAL A 67 -14.53 11.60 8.92
CA VAL A 67 -13.94 10.32 9.36
C VAL A 67 -12.43 10.45 9.59
N GLY A 68 -11.75 11.29 8.79
CA GLY A 68 -10.29 11.47 8.81
C GLY A 68 -9.74 12.49 9.82
N GLY A 69 -10.60 13.25 10.52
CA GLY A 69 -10.27 14.03 11.72
C GLY A 69 -9.19 15.13 11.61
N SER A 70 -8.67 15.46 10.43
CA SER A 70 -7.38 16.18 10.28
C SER A 70 -7.42 17.46 9.44
N TYR A 71 -8.59 18.06 9.19
CA TYR A 71 -8.68 19.31 8.43
C TYR A 71 -9.57 20.35 9.13
N THR A 72 -9.05 21.57 9.26
CA THR A 72 -9.80 22.72 9.82
C THR A 72 -10.89 23.19 8.86
N GLU A 73 -11.83 24.03 9.34
CA GLU A 73 -12.93 24.61 8.54
C GLU A 73 -12.47 25.37 7.29
N ARG A 74 -11.18 25.73 7.21
CA ARG A 74 -10.54 26.40 6.07
C ARG A 74 -9.90 25.45 5.05
N GLY A 75 -9.94 24.14 5.30
CA GLY A 75 -9.44 23.12 4.39
C GLY A 75 -7.94 22.86 4.45
N GLU A 76 -7.24 23.35 5.48
CA GLU A 76 -5.83 23.05 5.73
C GLU A 76 -5.67 21.79 6.57
N PHE A 77 -4.69 20.95 6.20
CA PHE A 77 -4.31 19.71 6.89
C PHE A 77 -3.52 20.07 8.14
N ASP A 78 -3.94 19.58 9.31
CA ASP A 78 -3.19 19.71 10.55
C ASP A 78 -2.99 18.32 11.16
N LEU A 79 -1.74 17.99 11.51
CA LEU A 79 -1.26 16.67 11.94
C LEU A 79 -1.08 16.63 13.46
#